data_AF-A0AAV6P406-F1
#
_entry.id   AF-A0AAV6P406-F1
#
_cell.length_a   1.000
_cell.length_b   1.000
_cell.length_c   1.000
_cell.angle_alpha   90.00
_cell.angle_beta   90.00
_cell.angle_gamma   90.00
#
_symmetry.space_group_name_H-M   'P 1'
#
loop_
_entity.id
_entity.type
_entity.pdbx_description
1 polymer ?
#
loop_
_entity_poly.entity_id
_entity_poly.type
_entity_poly.pdbx_seq_one_letter_code
_entity_poly.pdbx_strand_id
1 'polypeptide(L)'
;MFDDLRRKDPELYKRNGILPMLKRNAAVKTAPQRWQDNAADGFFDVVFTFEEKVFDMVIEDLNTRDHVLMKTVLIVNLEVKDNHEEAAIGARLTFDLCQEIERAESWEDTIDDIVIAFEKHQRRKLLYSISFY
;
A
#
# COMPACT_ATOMS: atom_id res chain seq x y z
N MET A 1 5.74 21.67 0.51
CA MET A 1 6.41 21.00 -0.64
C MET A 1 5.95 21.58 -1.98
N PHE A 2 4.65 21.60 -2.30
CA PHE A 2 4.15 22.13 -3.59
C PHE A 2 4.66 23.54 -3.90
N ASP A 3 4.44 24.50 -2.99
CA ASP A 3 4.88 25.90 -3.20
C ASP A 3 6.39 26.07 -3.26
N ASP A 4 7.14 25.24 -2.53
CA ASP A 4 8.60 25.26 -2.53
C ASP A 4 9.15 24.83 -3.91
N LEU A 5 8.68 23.70 -4.43
CA LEU A 5 9.09 23.22 -5.75
C LEU A 5 8.62 24.17 -6.87
N ARG A 6 7.40 24.70 -6.77
CA ARG A 6 6.87 25.68 -7.72
C ARG A 6 7.72 26.95 -7.77
N ARG A 7 8.26 27.41 -6.64
CA ARG A 7 9.16 28.58 -6.58
C ARG A 7 10.55 28.27 -7.13
N LYS A 8 11.04 27.04 -6.95
CA LYS A 8 12.37 26.62 -7.41
C LYS A 8 12.46 26.47 -8.93
N ASP A 9 11.59 25.67 -9.53
CA ASP A 9 11.55 25.49 -10.99
C ASP A 9 10.18 24.93 -11.44
N PRO A 10 9.20 25.80 -11.75
CA PRO A 10 7.85 25.35 -12.06
C PRO A 10 7.78 24.53 -13.36
N GLU A 11 8.62 24.80 -14.35
CA GLU A 11 8.58 24.10 -15.64
C GLU A 11 9.14 22.68 -15.52
N LEU A 12 10.26 22.51 -14.80
CA LEU A 12 10.82 21.19 -14.52
C LEU A 12 9.82 20.29 -13.78
N TYR A 13 9.25 20.80 -12.68
CA TYR A 13 8.38 20.00 -11.81
C TYR A 13 6.96 19.81 -12.37
N LYS A 14 6.56 20.61 -13.36
CA LYS A 14 5.37 20.34 -14.17
C LYS A 14 5.65 19.25 -15.21
N ARG A 15 6.79 19.32 -15.90
CA ARG A 15 7.18 18.36 -16.95
C ARG A 15 7.39 16.94 -16.43
N ASN A 16 7.99 16.79 -15.25
CA ASN A 16 8.19 15.46 -14.63
C ASN A 16 6.97 14.94 -13.83
N GLY A 17 5.87 15.70 -13.78
CA GLY A 17 4.63 15.29 -13.15
C GLY A 17 4.57 15.47 -11.62
N ILE A 18 5.61 15.99 -10.97
CA ILE A 18 5.63 16.14 -9.49
C ILE A 18 4.60 17.17 -9.01
N LEU A 19 4.48 18.33 -9.65
CA LEU A 19 3.48 19.34 -9.24
C LEU A 19 2.03 18.80 -9.38
N PRO A 20 1.63 18.20 -10.52
CA PRO A 20 0.36 17.50 -10.63
C PRO A 20 0.15 16.44 -9.53
N MET A 21 1.15 15.61 -9.25
CA MET A 21 1.07 14.58 -8.21
C MET A 21 0.84 15.19 -6.82
N LEU A 22 1.61 16.21 -6.45
CA LEU A 22 1.47 16.87 -5.16
C LEU A 22 0.10 17.54 -5.01
N LYS A 23 -0.43 18.13 -6.09
CA LYS A 23 -1.78 18.69 -6.10
C LYS A 23 -2.84 17.61 -5.87
N ARG A 24 -2.71 16.45 -6.53
CA ARG A 24 -3.58 15.28 -6.32
C ARG A 24 -3.51 14.80 -4.86
N ASN A 25 -2.31 14.64 -4.31
CA ASN A 25 -2.13 14.16 -2.94
C ASN A 25 -2.77 15.09 -1.90
N ALA A 26 -2.63 16.41 -2.08
CA ALA A 26 -3.23 17.42 -1.21
C ALA A 26 -4.77 17.43 -1.24
N ALA A 27 -5.39 16.94 -2.32
CA ALA A 27 -6.84 16.77 -2.40
C ALA A 27 -7.33 15.52 -1.63
N VAL A 28 -6.43 14.58 -1.31
CA VAL A 28 -6.75 13.34 -0.58
C VAL A 28 -6.48 13.50 0.92
N LYS A 29 -5.33 14.08 1.30
CA LYS A 29 -4.96 14.28 2.71
C LYS A 29 -4.00 15.45 2.90
N THR A 30 -3.90 15.92 4.15
CA THR A 30 -3.14 17.12 4.53
C THR A 30 -1.63 16.95 4.43
N ALA A 31 -1.11 15.75 4.77
CA ALA A 31 0.30 15.44 4.79
C ALA A 31 0.56 13.93 4.58
N PRO A 32 1.77 13.53 4.13
CA PRO A 32 2.21 12.14 4.23
C PRO A 32 2.28 11.71 5.72
N GLN A 33 2.06 10.42 5.97
CA GLN A 33 2.11 9.80 7.30
C GLN A 33 3.13 8.66 7.27
N ARG A 34 3.77 8.39 8.40
CA ARG A 34 4.70 7.27 8.56
C ARG A 34 3.94 6.10 9.20
N TRP A 35 4.20 4.89 8.73
CA TRP A 35 3.54 3.68 9.24
C TRP A 35 3.77 3.47 10.73
N GLN A 36 5.00 3.68 11.20
CA GLN A 36 5.41 3.47 12.60
C GLN A 36 4.66 4.40 13.58
N ASP A 37 4.12 5.52 13.09
CA ASP A 37 3.41 6.51 13.89
C ASP A 37 1.87 6.33 13.82
N ASN A 38 1.38 5.24 13.21
CA ASN A 38 -0.04 5.03 12.89
C ASN A 38 -0.90 4.51 14.06
N ALA A 39 -0.36 4.40 15.29
CA ALA A 39 -1.09 3.83 16.41
C ALA A 39 -2.42 4.55 16.70
N ALA A 40 -2.50 5.85 16.39
CA ALA A 40 -3.72 6.64 16.54
C ALA A 40 -4.75 6.43 15.40
N ASP A 41 -4.34 5.84 14.28
CA ASP A 41 -5.19 5.59 13.11
C ASP A 41 -6.06 4.33 13.26
N GLY A 42 -5.81 3.53 14.31
CA GLY A 42 -6.54 2.30 14.61
C GLY A 42 -5.91 1.05 13.97
N PHE A 43 -6.71 0.00 13.82
CA PHE A 43 -6.29 -1.30 13.31
C PHE A 43 -6.79 -1.50 11.87
N PHE A 44 -5.99 -2.16 11.05
CA PHE A 44 -6.33 -2.50 9.67
C PHE A 44 -6.54 -4.01 9.55
N ASP A 45 -7.53 -4.43 8.77
CA ASP A 45 -7.71 -5.86 8.47
C ASP A 45 -6.72 -6.32 7.39
N VAL A 46 -6.43 -5.43 6.43
CA VAL A 46 -5.49 -5.68 5.32
C VAL A 46 -4.58 -4.47 5.10
N VAL A 47 -3.29 -4.72 4.91
CA VAL A 47 -2.24 -3.75 4.62
C VAL A 47 -1.55 -4.12 3.30
N PHE A 48 -1.48 -3.17 2.37
CA PHE A 48 -0.76 -3.34 1.11
C PHE A 48 0.57 -2.59 1.11
N THR A 49 1.62 -3.27 0.66
CA THR A 49 2.93 -2.69 0.37
C THR A 49 3.27 -2.83 -1.11
N PHE A 50 4.13 -1.94 -1.60
CA PHE A 50 4.44 -1.83 -3.03
C PHE A 50 5.92 -2.05 -3.39
N GLU A 51 6.71 -2.42 -2.38
CA GLU A 51 8.14 -2.71 -2.47
C GLU A 51 8.46 -3.70 -1.35
N GLU A 52 9.19 -4.78 -1.66
CA GLU A 52 9.56 -5.83 -0.69
C GLU A 52 10.25 -5.27 0.57
N LYS A 53 11.09 -4.25 0.42
CA LYS A 53 11.72 -3.59 1.57
C LYS A 53 10.70 -2.94 2.52
N VAL A 54 9.62 -2.36 1.97
CA VAL A 54 8.56 -1.75 2.77
C VAL A 54 7.72 -2.84 3.45
N PHE A 55 7.49 -3.96 2.77
CA PHE A 55 6.85 -5.16 3.35
C PHE A 55 7.60 -5.63 4.60
N ASP A 56 8.92 -5.82 4.50
CA ASP A 56 9.75 -6.24 5.62
C ASP A 56 9.70 -5.23 6.78
N MET A 57 9.77 -3.93 6.48
CA MET A 57 9.69 -2.87 7.49
C MET A 57 8.34 -2.84 8.22
N VAL A 58 7.23 -3.14 7.52
CA VAL A 58 5.90 -3.21 8.14
C VAL A 58 5.79 -4.41 9.07
N ILE A 59 6.29 -5.57 8.65
CA ILE A 59 6.28 -6.80 9.44
C ILE A 59 7.17 -6.66 10.69
N GLU A 60 8.38 -6.12 10.51
CA GLU A 60 9.30 -5.87 11.63
C GLU A 60 8.64 -4.96 12.66
N ASP A 61 8.07 -3.84 12.23
CA ASP A 61 7.37 -2.92 13.11
C ASP A 61 6.20 -3.59 13.85
N LEU A 62 5.32 -4.31 13.14
CA LEU A 62 4.20 -5.04 13.76
C LEU A 62 4.67 -6.08 14.79
N ASN A 63 5.76 -6.79 14.51
CA ASN A 63 6.34 -7.76 15.44
C ASN A 63 6.96 -7.14 16.69
N THR A 64 7.32 -5.85 16.65
CA THR A 64 7.88 -5.12 17.81
C THR A 64 6.83 -4.41 18.66
N ARG A 65 5.58 -4.32 18.18
CA ARG A 65 4.46 -3.76 18.94
C ARG A 65 3.92 -4.77 19.96
N ASP A 66 3.31 -4.27 21.03
CA ASP A 66 2.61 -5.11 22.00
C ASP A 66 1.32 -5.68 21.37
N HIS A 67 1.21 -7.01 21.27
CA HIS A 67 0.05 -7.70 20.69
C HIS A 67 -1.11 -7.83 21.68
N VAL A 68 -1.68 -6.70 22.10
CA VAL A 68 -2.66 -6.68 23.19
C VAL A 68 -4.02 -7.25 22.76
N LEU A 69 -4.40 -7.05 21.50
CA LEU A 69 -5.71 -7.47 21.00
C LEU A 69 -5.70 -8.86 20.38
N MET A 70 -4.52 -9.34 19.97
CA MET A 70 -4.34 -10.55 19.17
C MET A 70 -5.22 -10.55 17.91
N LYS A 71 -5.47 -9.36 17.34
CA LYS A 71 -6.28 -9.21 16.13
C LYS A 71 -5.39 -9.46 14.91
N THR A 72 -5.83 -10.33 14.00
CA THR A 72 -5.13 -10.64 12.75
C THR A 72 -5.09 -9.42 11.83
N VAL A 73 -3.96 -9.28 11.13
CA VAL A 73 -3.80 -8.34 10.01
C VAL A 73 -3.10 -9.06 8.87
N LEU A 74 -3.69 -8.99 7.67
CA LEU A 74 -3.10 -9.49 6.44
C LEU A 74 -2.18 -8.42 5.85
N ILE A 75 -0.91 -8.74 5.61
CA ILE A 75 0.02 -7.86 4.90
C ILE A 75 0.31 -8.49 3.54
N VAL A 76 0.10 -7.74 2.45
CA VAL A 76 0.31 -8.20 1.07
C VAL A 76 1.24 -7.23 0.34
N ASN A 77 2.30 -7.76 -0.27
CA ASN A 77 3.19 -7.01 -1.15
C ASN A 77 2.88 -7.28 -2.62
N LEU A 78 2.68 -6.20 -3.38
CA LEU A 78 2.65 -6.21 -4.84
C LEU A 78 3.78 -5.32 -5.35
N GLU A 79 4.80 -5.91 -5.96
CA GLU A 79 5.94 -5.14 -6.48
C GLU A 79 5.52 -4.18 -7.59
N VAL A 80 5.73 -2.88 -7.36
CA VAL A 80 5.39 -1.80 -8.30
C VAL A 80 6.60 -0.89 -8.47
N LYS A 81 7.03 -0.69 -9.71
CA LYS A 81 8.15 0.23 -10.00
C LYS A 81 7.75 1.66 -9.67
N ASP A 82 8.68 2.42 -9.08
CA ASP A 82 8.47 3.82 -8.70
C ASP A 82 8.44 4.76 -9.91
N ASN A 83 7.33 4.75 -10.63
CA ASN A 83 7.00 5.70 -11.69
C ASN A 83 5.47 5.84 -11.82
N HIS A 84 5.01 6.91 -12.48
CA HIS A 84 3.58 7.23 -12.54
C HIS A 84 2.72 6.18 -13.26
N GLU A 85 3.26 5.52 -14.29
CA GLU A 85 2.53 4.55 -15.11
C GLU A 85 2.32 3.24 -14.34
N GLU A 86 3.40 2.69 -13.78
CA GLU A 86 3.33 1.48 -12.96
C GLU A 86 2.53 1.72 -11.68
N ALA A 87 2.61 2.91 -11.07
CA ALA A 87 1.76 3.24 -9.92
C ALA A 87 0.26 3.23 -10.25
N ALA A 88 -0.14 3.68 -11.44
CA ALA A 88 -1.53 3.65 -11.87
C ALA A 88 -2.02 2.20 -12.13
N ILE A 89 -1.18 1.38 -12.75
CA ILE A 89 -1.47 -0.05 -12.97
C ILE A 89 -1.55 -0.77 -11.62
N GLY A 90 -0.56 -0.59 -10.76
CA GLY A 90 -0.51 -1.16 -9.42
C GLY A 90 -1.73 -0.78 -8.59
N ALA A 91 -2.14 0.49 -8.59
CA ALA A 91 -3.35 0.93 -7.90
C ALA A 91 -4.61 0.22 -8.40
N ARG A 92 -4.73 -0.03 -9.71
CA ARG A 92 -5.86 -0.77 -10.27
C ARG A 92 -5.85 -2.23 -9.85
N LEU A 93 -4.68 -2.89 -9.93
CA LEU A 93 -4.52 -4.28 -9.53
C LEU A 93 -4.81 -4.49 -8.04
N THR A 94 -4.31 -3.61 -7.18
CA THR A 94 -4.61 -3.62 -5.75
C THR A 94 -6.09 -3.41 -5.50
N PHE A 95 -6.73 -2.49 -6.21
CA PHE A 95 -8.19 -2.30 -6.08
C PHE A 95 -8.96 -3.58 -6.42
N ASP A 96 -8.65 -4.22 -7.55
CA ASP A 96 -9.31 -5.46 -7.96
C ASP A 96 -9.05 -6.57 -6.91
N LEU A 97 -7.83 -6.68 -6.37
CA LEU A 97 -7.49 -7.64 -5.30
C LEU A 97 -8.25 -7.35 -3.98
N CYS A 98 -8.37 -6.09 -3.57
CA CYS A 98 -9.18 -5.71 -2.41
C CYS A 98 -10.64 -6.14 -2.59
N GLN A 99 -11.20 -6.01 -3.79
CA GLN A 99 -12.57 -6.43 -4.07
C GLN A 99 -12.75 -7.95 -3.97
N GLU A 100 -11.75 -8.74 -4.39
CA GLU A 100 -11.80 -10.19 -4.23
C GLU A 100 -11.70 -10.62 -2.76
N ILE A 101 -10.81 -9.98 -1.98
CA ILE A 101 -10.70 -10.22 -0.53
C ILE A 101 -11.99 -9.85 0.20
N GLU A 102 -12.57 -8.68 -0.09
CA GLU A 102 -13.83 -8.22 0.53
C GLU A 102 -15.02 -9.14 0.22
N ARG A 103 -15.03 -9.81 -0.94
CA ARG A 103 -16.08 -10.76 -1.31
C ARG A 103 -15.95 -12.11 -0.63
N ALA A 104 -14.78 -12.43 -0.08
CA ALA A 104 -14.58 -13.67 0.64
C ALA A 104 -15.26 -13.59 2.02
N GLU A 105 -16.02 -14.62 2.39
CA GLU A 105 -16.64 -14.69 3.72
C GLU A 105 -15.58 -14.78 4.82
N SER A 106 -14.49 -15.49 4.54
CA SER A 106 -13.31 -15.64 5.39
C SER A 106 -12.07 -15.53 4.51
N TRP A 107 -11.41 -14.38 4.53
CA TRP A 107 -10.16 -14.21 3.79
C TRP A 107 -9.06 -15.10 4.36
N GLU A 108 -9.11 -15.41 5.65
CA GLU A 108 -8.10 -16.22 6.37
C GLU A 108 -8.01 -17.64 5.79
N ASP A 109 -9.15 -18.22 5.40
CA ASP A 109 -9.23 -19.55 4.80
C ASP A 109 -9.00 -19.55 3.28
N THR A 110 -9.12 -18.39 2.63
CA THR A 110 -9.17 -18.29 1.15
C THR A 110 -8.04 -17.48 0.55
N ILE A 111 -7.16 -16.90 1.36
CA ILE A 111 -6.09 -16.01 0.89
C ILE A 111 -5.15 -16.71 -0.09
N ASP A 112 -4.81 -17.98 0.15
CA ASP A 112 -3.99 -18.77 -0.76
C ASP A 112 -4.63 -18.89 -2.15
N ASP A 113 -5.92 -19.21 -2.20
CA ASP A 113 -6.67 -19.35 -3.45
C ASP A 113 -6.80 -18.01 -4.18
N ILE A 114 -7.05 -16.92 -3.44
CA ILE A 114 -7.12 -15.56 -3.98
C ILE A 114 -5.78 -15.17 -4.60
N VAL A 115 -4.67 -15.43 -3.89
CA VAL A 115 -3.32 -15.13 -4.38
C VAL A 115 -3.01 -15.95 -5.63
N ILE A 116 -3.24 -17.27 -5.60
CA ILE A 116 -3.00 -18.15 -6.75
C ILE A 116 -3.82 -17.70 -7.96
N ALA A 117 -5.10 -17.36 -7.76
CA ALA A 117 -5.95 -16.83 -8.81
C ALA A 117 -5.39 -15.51 -9.35
N PHE A 118 -5.02 -14.57 -8.49
CA PHE A 118 -4.45 -13.29 -8.89
C PHE A 118 -3.17 -13.48 -9.73
N GLU A 119 -2.21 -14.28 -9.24
CA GLU A 119 -0.93 -14.50 -9.93
C GLU A 119 -1.13 -15.13 -11.32
N LYS A 120 -2.09 -16.05 -11.45
CA LYS A 120 -2.44 -16.68 -12.72
C LYS A 120 -3.01 -15.69 -13.74
N HIS A 121 -3.88 -14.77 -13.30
CA HIS A 121 -4.53 -13.80 -14.19
C HIS A 121 -3.60 -12.64 -14.54
N GLN A 122 -2.86 -12.12 -13.56
CA GLN A 122 -2.09 -10.88 -13.69
C GLN A 122 -0.61 -11.11 -14.04
N ARG A 123 -0.12 -12.36 -13.95
CA ARG A 123 1.29 -12.73 -14.18
C ARG A 123 2.28 -11.92 -13.34
N ARG A 124 1.85 -11.49 -12.15
CA ARG A 124 2.67 -10.83 -11.14
C ARG A 124 2.63 -11.70 -9.88
N LYS A 125 3.77 -11.81 -9.21
CA LYS A 125 3.84 -12.50 -7.93
C LYS A 125 3.36 -11.60 -6.81
N LEU A 126 2.69 -12.19 -5.83
CA LEU A 126 2.38 -11.55 -4.56
C LEU A 126 3.20 -12.21 -3.46
N LEU A 127 3.60 -11.42 -2.47
CA LEU A 127 4.03 -11.94 -1.18
C LEU A 127 2.96 -11.58 -0.17
N TYR A 128 2.68 -12.45 0.78
CA TYR A 128 1.80 -12.08 1.87
C TYR A 128 2.27 -12.72 3.18
N SER A 129 1.89 -12.10 4.29
CA SER A 129 2.16 -12.57 5.65
C SER A 129 0.99 -12.18 6.54
N ILE A 130 0.83 -12.89 7.65
CA ILE A 130 -0.16 -12.56 8.68
C ILE A 130 0.60 -12.11 9.92
N SER A 131 0.21 -10.98 10.49
CA SER A 131 0.72 -10.49 11.78
C SER A 131 -0.44 -10.20 12.72
N PHE A 132 -0.13 -9.72 13.92
CA PHE A 132 -1.10 -9.46 14.96
C PHE A 132 -0.93 -8.05 15.53
N TYR A 133 -2.05 -7.46 15.94
CA TYR A 133 -2.11 -6.25 16.77
C TYR A 133 -2.35 -6.59 18.24
#